data_AF-A0A9D5B5Y1-F1
#
_entry.id   AF-A0A9D5B5Y1-F1
#
_cell.length_a   1.000
_cell.length_b   1.000
_cell.length_c   1.000
_cell.angle_alpha   90.00
_cell.angle_beta   90.00
_cell.angle_gamma   90.00
#
_symmetry.space_group_name_H-M   'P 1'
#
loop_
_entity.id
_entity.type
_entity.pdbx_description
1 polymer ?
#
loop_
_entity_poly.entity_id
_entity_poly.type
_entity_poly.pdbx_seq_one_letter_code
_entity_poly.pdbx_strand_id
1 'polypeptide(L)'
;MLWLNIHGSLQEERDKLARSETFAIRISNIANMVLFTAKVYASIRSGSLAIIASTLDSLLDLLSGFILWFTAFSMQTPNPYQYPIGKKRMQPLGILVFASVMATLGLQIILESVRTLIYTDNNFNLTWDQECWVMGIMLSVTLVKFMLMIYCRSFTNEIVKAYAQDHFFDVITNLIGLIAALLANYFDDWMDPVGAIILALYTIRTWSMTVLENVNSLVGRSAAPEYLQKLTYLCWNHHKAVRHIDTVRAYTFGSHYFVEVDIVLPAGMPLQEAHDIGESLQEKLELLPEIERAFVHLDYEYSHKPEHAQAHS
;
A
#
# COMPACT_ATOMS: atom_id res chain seq x y z
N MET A 1 -23.09 7.84 28.91
CA MET A 1 -24.07 7.81 27.78
C MET A 1 -23.54 8.53 26.54
N LEU A 2 -23.03 9.77 26.62
CA LEU A 2 -22.35 10.44 25.49
C LEU A 2 -21.12 9.66 24.97
N TRP A 3 -20.31 9.11 25.87
CA TRP A 3 -19.07 8.39 25.55
C TRP A 3 -19.27 7.09 24.74
N LEU A 4 -20.25 6.27 25.11
CA LEU A 4 -20.62 5.07 24.34
C LEU A 4 -21.14 5.43 22.94
N ASN A 5 -21.80 6.59 22.82
CA ASN A 5 -22.36 7.05 21.55
C ASN A 5 -21.27 7.52 20.58
N ILE A 6 -20.21 8.17 21.08
CA ILE A 6 -19.06 8.60 20.26
C ILE A 6 -18.24 7.38 19.78
N HIS A 7 -18.03 6.39 20.66
CA HIS A 7 -17.33 5.17 20.28
C HIS A 7 -18.11 4.36 19.25
N GLY A 8 -19.44 4.25 19.43
CA GLY A 8 -20.34 3.63 18.45
C GLY A 8 -20.33 4.34 17.10
N SER A 9 -20.38 5.68 17.07
CA SER A 9 -20.34 6.44 15.81
C SER A 9 -19.00 6.33 15.08
N LEU A 10 -17.88 6.34 15.80
CA LEU A 10 -16.56 6.16 15.21
C LEU A 10 -16.38 4.76 14.63
N GLN A 11 -16.88 3.73 15.31
CA GLN A 11 -16.82 2.35 14.82
C GLN A 11 -17.68 2.17 13.57
N GLU A 12 -18.89 2.75 13.53
CA GLU A 12 -19.74 2.72 12.33
C GLU A 12 -19.11 3.43 11.13
N GLU A 13 -18.43 4.56 11.33
CA GLU A 13 -17.70 5.24 10.25
C GLU A 13 -16.55 4.37 9.72
N ARG A 14 -15.79 3.72 10.60
CA ARG A 14 -14.71 2.79 10.20
C ARG A 14 -15.24 1.60 9.41
N ASP A 15 -16.36 1.02 9.83
CA ASP A 15 -16.99 -0.10 9.13
C ASP A 15 -17.58 0.32 7.78
N LYS A 16 -18.08 1.56 7.65
CA LYS A 16 -18.50 2.13 6.36
C LYS A 16 -17.31 2.34 5.43
N LEU A 17 -16.22 2.91 5.93
CA LEU A 17 -14.95 3.08 5.21
C LEU A 17 -14.41 1.73 4.71
N ALA A 18 -14.27 0.74 5.59
CA ALA A 18 -13.77 -0.59 5.23
C ALA A 18 -14.63 -1.28 4.16
N ARG A 19 -15.96 -1.11 4.22
CA ARG A 19 -16.87 -1.62 3.18
C ARG A 19 -16.68 -0.91 1.85
N SER A 20 -16.53 0.41 1.86
CA SER A 20 -16.28 1.20 0.64
C SER A 20 -14.93 0.88 -0.01
N GLU A 21 -13.90 0.63 0.79
CA GLU A 21 -12.56 0.21 0.32
C GLU A 21 -12.59 -1.18 -0.30
N THR A 22 -13.25 -2.14 0.35
CA THR A 22 -13.43 -3.50 -0.19
C THR A 22 -14.21 -3.47 -1.50
N PHE A 23 -15.21 -2.59 -1.60
CA PHE A 23 -15.99 -2.39 -2.82
C PHE A 23 -15.13 -1.81 -3.95
N ALA A 24 -14.28 -0.81 -3.66
CA ALA A 24 -13.33 -0.26 -4.63
C ALA A 24 -12.37 -1.33 -5.19
N ILE A 25 -11.81 -2.16 -4.30
CA ILE A 25 -10.93 -3.27 -4.69
C ILE A 25 -11.67 -4.28 -5.59
N ARG A 26 -12.92 -4.63 -5.25
CA ARG A 26 -13.72 -5.56 -6.06
C ARG A 26 -14.03 -4.98 -7.44
N ILE A 27 -14.43 -3.72 -7.53
CA ILE A 27 -14.70 -3.06 -8.82
C ILE A 27 -13.44 -3.05 -9.67
N SER A 28 -12.30 -2.65 -9.09
CA SER A 28 -11.01 -2.62 -9.78
C SER A 28 -10.64 -3.99 -10.35
N ASN A 29 -10.78 -5.06 -9.56
CA ASN A 29 -10.47 -6.41 -10.00
C ASN A 29 -11.45 -6.92 -11.10
N ILE A 30 -12.74 -6.60 -10.97
CA ILE A 30 -13.74 -6.93 -12.02
C ILE A 30 -13.40 -6.21 -13.31
N ALA A 31 -13.02 -4.92 -13.25
CA ALA A 31 -12.63 -4.16 -14.42
C ALA A 31 -11.38 -4.77 -15.09
N ASN A 32 -10.33 -5.09 -14.32
CA ASN A 32 -9.13 -5.76 -14.84
C ASN A 32 -9.47 -7.12 -15.48
N MET A 33 -10.38 -7.90 -14.89
CA MET A 33 -10.85 -9.17 -15.45
C MET A 33 -11.59 -9.01 -16.79
N VAL A 34 -12.45 -7.99 -16.91
CA VAL A 34 -13.14 -7.68 -18.17
C VAL A 34 -12.15 -7.24 -19.24
N LEU A 35 -11.19 -6.37 -18.90
CA LEU A 35 -10.15 -5.91 -19.82
C LEU A 35 -9.26 -7.06 -20.30
N PHE A 36 -8.85 -7.95 -19.40
CA PHE A 36 -8.08 -9.14 -19.74
C PHE A 36 -8.85 -10.04 -20.72
N THR A 37 -10.13 -10.32 -20.43
CA THR A 37 -10.97 -11.17 -21.30
C THR A 37 -11.12 -10.58 -22.71
N ALA A 38 -11.33 -9.27 -22.81
CA ALA A 38 -11.43 -8.58 -24.09
C ALA A 38 -10.12 -8.67 -24.89
N LYS A 39 -8.97 -8.49 -24.24
CA LYS A 39 -7.65 -8.61 -24.87
C LYS A 39 -7.33 -10.04 -25.30
N VAL A 40 -7.66 -11.05 -24.50
CA VAL A 40 -7.50 -12.47 -24.87
C VAL A 40 -8.32 -12.80 -26.11
N TYR A 41 -9.56 -12.33 -26.19
CA TYR A 41 -10.40 -12.51 -27.37
C TYR A 41 -9.77 -11.86 -28.62
N ALA A 42 -9.27 -10.62 -28.49
CA ALA A 42 -8.57 -9.93 -29.57
C ALA A 42 -7.28 -10.65 -30.00
N SER A 43 -6.53 -11.22 -29.05
CA SER A 43 -5.30 -11.98 -29.31
C SER A 43 -5.55 -13.23 -30.14
N ILE A 44 -6.57 -14.02 -29.77
CA ILE A 44 -6.92 -15.26 -30.48
C ILE A 44 -7.36 -14.94 -31.91
N ARG A 45 -8.13 -13.86 -32.10
CA ARG A 45 -8.61 -13.42 -33.42
C ARG A 45 -7.50 -12.88 -34.31
N SER A 46 -6.54 -12.15 -33.76
CA SER A 46 -5.53 -11.46 -34.55
C SER A 46 -4.27 -12.27 -34.80
N GLY A 47 -3.93 -13.23 -33.93
CA GLY A 47 -2.68 -14.02 -34.04
C GLY A 47 -1.39 -13.20 -33.96
N SER A 48 -1.47 -11.92 -33.57
CA SER A 48 -0.35 -10.98 -33.59
C SER A 48 0.47 -11.08 -32.31
N LEU A 49 1.80 -11.13 -32.45
CA LEU A 49 2.75 -11.15 -31.33
C LEU A 49 2.63 -9.91 -30.43
N ALA A 50 2.28 -8.74 -30.98
CA ALA A 50 2.10 -7.51 -30.20
C ALA A 50 0.85 -7.57 -29.32
N ILE A 51 -0.24 -8.19 -29.82
CA ILE A 51 -1.46 -8.36 -29.03
C ILE A 51 -1.22 -9.41 -27.94
N ILE A 52 -0.48 -10.49 -28.24
CA ILE A 52 -0.06 -11.48 -27.25
C ILE A 52 0.76 -10.82 -26.13
N ALA A 53 1.74 -9.98 -26.45
CA ALA A 53 2.50 -9.23 -25.45
C ALA A 53 1.59 -8.35 -24.57
N SER A 54 0.68 -7.58 -25.18
CA SER A 54 -0.28 -6.76 -24.43
C SER A 54 -1.28 -7.56 -23.58
N THR A 55 -1.53 -8.83 -23.92
CA THR A 55 -2.34 -9.73 -23.09
C THR A 55 -1.60 -10.24 -21.87
N LEU A 56 -0.29 -10.48 -21.98
CA LEU A 56 0.56 -10.87 -20.85
C LEU A 56 0.63 -9.73 -19.83
N ASP A 57 0.71 -8.48 -20.30
CA ASP A 57 0.64 -7.31 -19.41
C ASP A 57 -0.66 -7.30 -18.61
N SER A 58 -1.81 -7.48 -19.28
CA SER A 58 -3.10 -7.50 -18.57
C SER A 58 -3.33 -8.77 -17.72
N LEU A 59 -2.62 -9.86 -17.99
CA LEU A 59 -2.59 -11.01 -17.07
C LEU A 59 -1.85 -10.63 -15.79
N LEU A 60 -0.75 -9.90 -15.90
CA LEU A 60 0.05 -9.47 -14.76
C LEU A 60 -0.71 -8.42 -13.92
N ASP A 61 -1.46 -7.51 -14.55
CA ASP A 61 -2.41 -6.59 -13.87
C ASP A 61 -3.51 -7.35 -13.10
N LEU A 62 -3.96 -8.49 -13.64
CA LEU A 62 -4.97 -9.33 -13.01
C LEU A 62 -4.39 -10.09 -11.82
N LEU A 63 -3.18 -10.64 -11.97
CA LEU A 63 -2.45 -11.31 -10.89
C LEU A 63 -2.13 -10.33 -9.75
N SER A 64 -1.67 -9.13 -10.09
CA SER A 64 -1.34 -8.06 -9.14
C SER A 64 -2.59 -7.59 -8.39
N GLY A 65 -3.72 -7.42 -9.09
CA GLY A 65 -5.02 -7.13 -8.50
C GLY A 65 -5.53 -8.26 -7.60
N PHE A 66 -5.36 -9.53 -8.02
CA PHE A 66 -5.71 -10.69 -7.21
C PHE A 66 -4.91 -10.75 -5.90
N ILE A 67 -3.60 -10.45 -5.93
CA ILE A 67 -2.76 -10.40 -4.73
C ILE A 67 -3.31 -9.37 -3.73
N LEU A 68 -3.61 -8.15 -4.18
CA LEU A 68 -4.15 -7.10 -3.31
C LEU A 68 -5.55 -7.43 -2.77
N TRP A 69 -6.42 -8.02 -3.61
CA TRP A 69 -7.73 -8.49 -3.17
C TRP A 69 -7.63 -9.61 -2.14
N PHE A 70 -6.75 -10.58 -2.37
CA PHE A 70 -6.50 -11.69 -1.44
C PHE A 70 -5.97 -11.17 -0.10
N THR A 71 -5.05 -10.20 -0.13
CA THR A 71 -4.56 -9.54 1.09
C THR A 71 -5.69 -8.85 1.85
N ALA A 72 -6.52 -8.06 1.18
CA ALA A 72 -7.66 -7.39 1.81
C ALA A 72 -8.67 -8.40 2.40
N PHE A 73 -8.94 -9.50 1.68
CA PHE A 73 -9.81 -10.57 2.15
C PHE A 73 -9.23 -11.31 3.37
N SER A 74 -7.93 -11.61 3.35
CA SER A 74 -7.22 -12.28 4.44
C SER A 74 -7.24 -11.45 5.73
N MET A 75 -7.19 -10.12 5.62
CA MET A 75 -7.28 -9.20 6.78
C MET A 75 -8.67 -9.20 7.43
N GLN A 76 -9.74 -9.44 6.67
CA GLN A 76 -11.12 -9.41 7.16
C GLN A 76 -11.54 -10.69 7.89
N THR A 77 -10.77 -11.76 7.76
CA THR A 77 -11.04 -13.07 8.37
C THR A 77 -9.93 -13.49 9.36
N PRO A 78 -9.71 -12.72 10.45
CA PRO A 78 -8.78 -13.12 11.49
C PRO A 78 -9.38 -14.25 12.32
N ASN A 79 -8.62 -15.33 12.49
CA ASN A 79 -8.94 -16.38 13.46
C ASN A 79 -8.19 -16.07 14.76
N PRO A 80 -8.87 -15.75 15.88
CA PRO A 80 -8.23 -15.39 17.14
C PRO A 80 -7.26 -16.45 17.70
N TYR A 81 -7.49 -17.73 17.41
CA TYR A 81 -6.64 -18.82 17.89
C TYR A 81 -5.32 -18.95 17.14
N GLN A 82 -5.28 -18.56 15.87
CA GLN A 82 -4.06 -18.58 15.06
C GLN A 82 -3.37 -17.22 15.02
N TYR A 83 -4.15 -16.14 15.08
CA TYR A 83 -3.69 -14.76 14.98
C TYR A 83 -4.32 -13.95 16.13
N PRO A 84 -3.81 -14.07 17.36
CA PRO A 84 -4.38 -13.41 18.54
C PRO A 84 -4.33 -11.88 18.47
N ILE A 85 -3.38 -11.38 17.69
CA ILE A 85 -3.10 -9.96 17.39
C ILE A 85 -3.75 -9.51 16.06
N GLY A 86 -4.53 -10.38 15.41
CA GLY A 86 -5.16 -10.11 14.12
C GLY A 86 -4.23 -10.30 12.92
N LYS A 87 -4.74 -9.97 11.73
CA LYS A 87 -4.07 -10.15 10.43
C LYS A 87 -3.75 -8.85 9.69
N LYS A 88 -3.82 -7.69 10.35
CA LYS A 88 -3.56 -6.40 9.71
C LYS A 88 -2.16 -6.28 9.09
N ARG A 89 -1.19 -7.06 9.61
CA ARG A 89 0.19 -7.15 9.08
C ARG A 89 0.30 -7.77 7.68
N MET A 90 -0.77 -8.43 7.19
CA MET A 90 -0.82 -8.92 5.82
C MET A 90 -0.82 -7.77 4.80
N GLN A 91 -1.25 -6.56 5.19
CA GLN A 91 -1.31 -5.38 4.32
C GLN A 91 0.05 -5.03 3.69
N PRO A 92 1.09 -4.66 4.47
CA PRO A 92 2.39 -4.32 3.88
C PRO A 92 3.05 -5.52 3.20
N LEU A 93 2.78 -6.75 3.64
CA LEU A 93 3.26 -7.95 2.95
C LEU A 93 2.65 -8.08 1.54
N GLY A 94 1.35 -7.86 1.42
CA GLY A 94 0.64 -7.87 0.14
C GLY A 94 1.14 -6.78 -0.80
N ILE A 95 1.34 -5.57 -0.28
CA ILE A 95 1.88 -4.44 -1.05
C ILE A 95 3.31 -4.72 -1.49
N LEU A 96 4.13 -5.37 -0.65
CA LEU A 96 5.50 -5.76 -1.00
C LEU A 96 5.53 -6.76 -2.16
N VAL A 97 4.72 -7.83 -2.09
CA VAL A 97 4.63 -8.83 -3.18
C VAL A 97 4.14 -8.16 -4.46
N PHE A 98 3.08 -7.34 -4.37
CA PHE A 98 2.56 -6.57 -5.48
C PHE A 98 3.63 -5.65 -6.12
N ALA A 99 4.32 -4.83 -5.31
CA ALA A 99 5.36 -3.93 -5.80
C ALA A 99 6.54 -4.68 -6.44
N SER A 100 6.88 -5.89 -5.96
CA SER A 100 7.92 -6.72 -6.55
C SER A 100 7.55 -7.24 -7.95
N VAL A 101 6.27 -7.60 -8.14
CA VAL A 101 5.74 -7.97 -9.46
C VAL A 101 5.80 -6.76 -10.40
N MET A 102 5.35 -5.58 -9.95
CA MET A 102 5.35 -4.36 -10.76
C MET A 102 6.76 -3.88 -11.13
N ALA A 103 7.74 -4.01 -10.21
CA ALA A 103 9.14 -3.72 -10.52
C ALA A 103 9.70 -4.67 -11.58
N THR A 104 9.28 -5.94 -11.56
CA THR A 104 9.66 -6.94 -12.58
C THR A 104 9.07 -6.57 -13.95
N LEU A 105 7.83 -6.06 -14.00
CA LEU A 105 7.24 -5.54 -15.24
C LEU A 105 8.04 -4.37 -15.80
N GLY A 106 8.44 -3.43 -14.95
CA GLY A 106 9.31 -2.32 -15.36
C GLY A 106 10.62 -2.83 -15.98
N LEU A 107 11.25 -3.85 -15.38
CA LEU A 107 12.47 -4.44 -15.94
C LEU A 107 12.22 -5.12 -17.31
N GLN A 108 11.10 -5.82 -17.45
CA GLN A 108 10.70 -6.45 -18.70
C GLN A 108 10.50 -5.42 -19.82
N ILE A 109 9.87 -4.28 -19.53
CA ILE A 109 9.71 -3.17 -20.50
C ILE A 109 11.07 -2.63 -20.94
N ILE A 110 12.03 -2.47 -20.03
CA ILE A 110 13.39 -2.03 -20.40
C ILE A 110 14.04 -3.04 -21.35
N LEU A 111 13.98 -4.34 -21.02
CA LEU A 111 14.58 -5.39 -21.84
C LEU A 111 13.97 -5.43 -23.26
N GLU A 112 12.64 -5.33 -23.36
CA GLU A 112 11.96 -5.32 -24.66
C GLU A 112 12.28 -4.04 -25.44
N SER A 113 12.30 -2.88 -24.79
CA SER A 113 12.64 -1.61 -25.44
C SER A 113 14.08 -1.60 -25.96
N VAL A 114 15.03 -2.12 -25.18
CA VAL A 114 16.43 -2.28 -25.62
C VAL A 114 16.53 -3.26 -26.78
N ARG A 115 15.76 -4.36 -26.74
CA ARG A 115 15.72 -5.32 -27.84
C ARG A 115 15.20 -4.67 -29.13
N THR A 116 14.13 -3.90 -29.06
CA THR A 116 13.57 -3.15 -30.21
C THR A 116 14.57 -2.13 -30.77
N LEU A 117 15.37 -1.50 -29.91
CA LEU A 117 16.42 -0.57 -30.33
C LEU A 117 17.59 -1.27 -31.06
N ILE A 118 17.95 -2.49 -30.66
CA ILE A 118 19.05 -3.26 -31.25
C ILE A 118 18.61 -4.02 -32.51
N TYR A 119 17.42 -4.62 -32.48
CA TYR A 119 16.83 -5.35 -33.58
C TYR A 119 15.76 -4.47 -34.21
N THR A 120 16.18 -3.55 -35.10
CA THR A 120 15.26 -2.81 -35.98
C THR A 120 14.68 -3.75 -37.03
N ASP A 121 13.87 -4.72 -36.61
CA ASP A 121 13.05 -5.52 -37.53
C ASP A 121 11.68 -4.83 -37.64
N ASN A 122 11.70 -3.68 -38.32
CA ASN A 122 10.49 -2.93 -38.68
C ASN A 122 9.74 -3.71 -39.78
N ASN A 123 8.99 -4.72 -39.36
CA ASN A 123 7.93 -5.34 -40.16
C ASN A 123 6.67 -5.58 -39.34
N PHE A 124 6.36 -4.68 -38.39
CA PHE A 124 5.07 -4.68 -37.71
C PHE A 124 4.04 -3.87 -38.52
N ASN A 125 3.73 -4.34 -39.74
CA ASN A 125 2.63 -3.80 -40.52
C ASN A 125 1.31 -4.35 -39.95
N LEU A 126 0.76 -3.67 -38.94
CA LEU A 126 -0.64 -3.84 -38.59
C LEU A 126 -1.49 -3.32 -39.76
N THR A 127 -2.54 -4.04 -40.11
CA THR A 127 -3.49 -3.56 -41.13
C THR A 127 -4.19 -2.30 -40.58
N TRP A 128 -4.50 -1.29 -41.40
CA TRP A 128 -5.19 -0.06 -40.98
C TRP A 128 -6.42 -0.30 -40.08
N ASP A 129 -7.17 -1.37 -40.33
CA ASP A 129 -8.31 -1.77 -39.48
C ASP A 129 -7.85 -2.25 -38.09
N GLN A 130 -6.76 -3.02 -37.99
CA GLN A 130 -6.23 -3.52 -36.73
C GLN A 130 -5.64 -2.39 -35.87
N GLU A 131 -5.01 -1.39 -36.47
CA GLU A 131 -4.52 -0.20 -35.76
C GLU A 131 -5.65 0.60 -35.13
N CYS A 132 -6.75 0.83 -35.87
CA CYS A 132 -7.94 1.52 -35.35
C CYS A 132 -8.60 0.75 -34.18
N TRP A 133 -8.67 -0.58 -34.28
CA TRP A 133 -9.20 -1.43 -33.20
C TRP A 133 -8.29 -1.42 -31.95
N VAL A 134 -6.97 -1.51 -32.12
CA VAL A 134 -6.01 -1.47 -31.01
C VAL A 134 -6.02 -0.09 -30.34
N MET A 135 -6.01 1.00 -31.11
CA MET A 135 -6.14 2.36 -30.58
C MET A 135 -7.46 2.56 -29.83
N GLY A 136 -8.58 2.06 -30.36
CA GLY A 136 -9.88 2.12 -29.69
C GLY A 136 -9.91 1.38 -28.35
N ILE A 137 -9.32 0.17 -28.30
CA ILE A 137 -9.21 -0.61 -27.07
C ILE A 137 -8.29 0.09 -26.06
N MET A 138 -7.11 0.56 -26.47
CA MET A 138 -6.17 1.31 -25.63
C MET A 138 -6.81 2.58 -25.04
N LEU A 139 -7.57 3.33 -25.85
CA LEU A 139 -8.27 4.54 -25.40
C LEU A 139 -9.38 4.20 -24.38
N SER A 140 -10.14 3.12 -24.62
CA SER A 140 -11.16 2.66 -23.68
C SER A 140 -10.57 2.19 -22.34
N VAL A 141 -9.45 1.46 -22.38
CA VAL A 141 -8.68 1.02 -21.20
C VAL A 141 -8.19 2.22 -20.42
N THR A 142 -7.62 3.21 -21.11
CA THR A 142 -7.11 4.44 -20.48
C THR A 142 -8.22 5.20 -19.76
N LEU A 143 -9.41 5.32 -20.38
CA LEU A 143 -10.54 6.03 -19.79
C LEU A 143 -11.09 5.28 -18.55
N VAL A 144 -11.20 3.96 -18.63
CA VAL A 144 -11.63 3.12 -17.49
C VAL A 144 -10.62 3.20 -16.34
N LYS A 145 -9.32 3.02 -16.61
CA LYS A 145 -8.27 3.11 -15.57
C LYS A 145 -8.16 4.52 -15.00
N PHE A 146 -8.38 5.57 -15.79
CA PHE A 146 -8.42 6.95 -15.29
C PHE A 146 -9.61 7.20 -14.34
N MET A 147 -10.79 6.69 -14.67
CA MET A 147 -11.95 6.78 -13.77
C MET A 147 -11.73 5.99 -12.48
N LEU A 148 -11.14 4.79 -12.58
CA LEU A 148 -10.74 3.99 -11.42
C LEU A 148 -9.68 4.70 -10.57
N MET A 149 -8.71 5.38 -11.19
CA MET A 149 -7.69 6.17 -10.50
C MET A 149 -8.34 7.29 -9.67
N ILE A 150 -9.26 8.06 -10.24
CA ILE A 150 -9.97 9.13 -9.51
C ILE A 150 -10.77 8.54 -8.34
N TYR A 151 -11.44 7.41 -8.57
CA TYR A 151 -12.22 6.74 -7.55
C TYR A 151 -11.33 6.23 -6.41
N CYS A 152 -10.25 5.51 -6.70
CA CYS A 152 -9.32 4.96 -5.72
C CYS A 152 -8.54 6.06 -4.97
N ARG A 153 -8.21 7.19 -5.61
CA ARG A 153 -7.50 8.31 -4.97
C ARG A 153 -8.31 8.99 -3.85
N SER A 154 -9.63 8.79 -3.85
CA SER A 154 -10.50 9.33 -2.81
C SER A 154 -10.37 8.59 -1.46
N PHE A 155 -9.68 7.45 -1.43
CA PHE A 155 -9.51 6.61 -0.23
C PHE A 155 -8.11 6.75 0.37
N THR A 156 -8.02 6.61 1.69
CA THR A 156 -6.76 6.76 2.45
C THR A 156 -6.01 5.45 2.67
N ASN A 157 -6.68 4.30 2.51
CA ASN A 157 -6.11 2.96 2.70
C ASN A 157 -4.95 2.68 1.74
N GLU A 158 -3.85 2.11 2.26
CA GLU A 158 -2.63 1.86 1.48
C GLU A 158 -2.85 0.83 0.36
N ILE A 159 -3.73 -0.16 0.54
CA ILE A 159 -4.07 -1.13 -0.52
C ILE A 159 -4.76 -0.39 -1.67
N VAL A 160 -5.68 0.54 -1.37
CA VAL A 160 -6.39 1.31 -2.39
C VAL A 160 -5.48 2.35 -3.03
N LYS A 161 -4.54 2.94 -2.27
CA LYS A 161 -3.50 3.81 -2.82
C LYS A 161 -2.56 3.06 -3.76
N ALA A 162 -2.16 1.84 -3.42
CA ALA A 162 -1.37 0.99 -4.31
C ALA A 162 -2.11 0.73 -5.62
N TYR A 163 -3.41 0.42 -5.58
CA TYR A 163 -4.26 0.34 -6.77
C TYR A 163 -4.35 1.66 -7.55
N ALA A 164 -4.53 2.80 -6.87
CA ALA A 164 -4.62 4.09 -7.53
C ALA A 164 -3.31 4.43 -8.26
N GLN A 165 -2.17 4.11 -7.63
CA GLN A 165 -0.85 4.29 -8.20
C GLN A 165 -0.63 3.38 -9.40
N ASP A 166 -1.04 2.12 -9.32
CA ASP A 166 -1.02 1.16 -10.43
C ASP A 166 -1.79 1.68 -11.64
N HIS A 167 -3.07 2.01 -11.44
CA HIS A 167 -3.93 2.56 -12.49
C HIS A 167 -3.37 3.86 -13.08
N PHE A 168 -2.73 4.70 -12.27
CA PHE A 168 -2.07 5.92 -12.74
C PHE A 168 -0.88 5.60 -13.65
N PHE A 169 -0.03 4.65 -13.26
CA PHE A 169 1.07 4.19 -14.10
C PHE A 169 0.55 3.63 -15.41
N ASP A 170 -0.50 2.83 -15.38
CA ASP A 170 -1.11 2.27 -16.57
C ASP A 170 -1.73 3.32 -17.50
N VAL A 171 -2.34 4.37 -16.93
CA VAL A 171 -2.84 5.49 -17.73
C VAL A 171 -1.69 6.23 -18.40
N ILE A 172 -0.58 6.46 -17.69
CA ILE A 172 0.61 7.13 -18.24
C ILE A 172 1.26 6.28 -19.34
N THR A 173 1.47 4.99 -19.10
CA THR A 173 2.10 4.08 -20.08
C THR A 173 1.25 3.97 -21.34
N ASN A 174 -0.07 3.81 -21.21
CA ASN A 174 -0.98 3.77 -22.35
C ASN A 174 -1.05 5.11 -23.10
N LEU A 175 -1.04 6.24 -22.40
CA LEU A 175 -1.07 7.57 -23.03
C LEU A 175 0.21 7.85 -23.81
N ILE A 176 1.37 7.53 -23.23
CA ILE A 176 2.66 7.69 -23.91
C ILE A 176 2.74 6.77 -25.11
N GLY A 177 2.32 5.50 -24.99
CA GLY A 177 2.25 4.57 -26.12
C GLY A 177 1.32 5.05 -27.22
N LEU A 178 0.17 5.64 -26.88
CA LEU A 178 -0.75 6.23 -27.86
C LEU A 178 -0.13 7.44 -28.58
N ILE A 179 0.54 8.33 -27.83
CA ILE A 179 1.25 9.48 -28.41
C ILE A 179 2.37 8.99 -29.33
N ALA A 180 3.13 7.99 -28.92
CA ALA A 180 4.19 7.39 -29.73
C ALA A 180 3.64 6.78 -31.03
N ALA A 181 2.52 6.04 -30.96
CA ALA A 181 1.87 5.48 -32.15
C ALA A 181 1.34 6.56 -33.11
N LEU A 182 0.77 7.65 -32.59
CA LEU A 182 0.29 8.77 -33.42
C LEU A 182 1.44 9.55 -34.07
N LEU A 183 2.57 9.64 -33.38
CA LEU A 183 3.76 10.37 -33.80
C LEU A 183 4.76 9.49 -34.59
N ALA A 184 4.53 8.18 -34.67
CA ALA A 184 5.39 7.23 -35.38
C ALA A 184 5.61 7.61 -36.87
N ASN A 185 4.63 8.27 -37.49
CA ASN A 185 4.75 8.73 -38.88
C ASN A 185 5.53 10.06 -39.05
N TYR A 186 5.82 10.77 -37.95
CA TYR A 186 6.45 12.10 -37.95
C TYR A 186 7.83 12.12 -37.30
N PHE A 187 8.17 11.14 -36.47
CA PHE A 187 9.42 11.06 -35.72
C PHE A 187 10.15 9.75 -36.03
N ASP A 188 11.49 9.79 -35.94
CA ASP A 188 12.32 8.61 -36.18
C ASP A 188 12.02 7.47 -35.19
N ASP A 189 12.13 6.23 -35.67
CA ASP A 189 11.80 4.97 -34.97
C ASP A 189 12.46 4.78 -33.59
N TRP A 190 13.52 5.53 -33.26
CA TRP A 190 14.27 5.40 -32.00
C TRP A 190 13.61 6.12 -30.81
N MET A 191 12.65 7.01 -31.04
CA MET A 191 12.07 7.83 -29.97
C MET A 191 11.12 7.04 -29.05
N ASP A 192 10.42 6.05 -29.59
CA ASP A 192 9.47 5.22 -28.85
C ASP A 192 10.17 4.30 -27.81
N PRO A 193 11.21 3.52 -28.17
CA PRO A 193 11.97 2.73 -27.19
C PRO A 193 12.63 3.56 -26.09
N VAL A 194 13.12 4.76 -26.41
CA VAL A 194 13.74 5.65 -25.42
C VAL A 194 12.70 6.17 -24.42
N GLY A 195 11.51 6.56 -24.90
CA GLY A 195 10.40 6.96 -24.04
C GLY A 195 9.96 5.84 -23.10
N ALA A 196 9.86 4.61 -23.62
CA ALA A 196 9.52 3.42 -22.83
C ALA A 196 10.56 3.11 -21.75
N ILE A 197 11.86 3.23 -22.04
CA ILE A 197 12.94 3.03 -21.05
C ILE A 197 12.86 4.07 -19.92
N ILE A 198 12.68 5.35 -20.24
CA ILE A 198 12.58 6.43 -19.24
C ILE A 198 11.41 6.15 -18.30
N LEU A 199 10.25 5.79 -18.86
CA LEU A 199 9.06 5.49 -18.08
C LEU A 199 9.25 4.25 -17.21
N ALA A 200 9.85 3.20 -17.75
CA ALA A 200 10.12 1.98 -17.01
C ALA A 200 11.09 2.21 -15.84
N LEU A 201 12.13 3.03 -16.01
CA LEU A 201 13.01 3.44 -14.92
C LEU A 201 12.27 4.21 -13.82
N TYR A 202 11.34 5.09 -14.20
CA TYR A 202 10.50 5.82 -13.26
C TYR A 202 9.56 4.87 -12.49
N THR A 203 8.96 3.90 -13.17
CA THR A 203 8.12 2.84 -12.58
C THR A 203 8.92 2.00 -11.58
N ILE A 204 10.09 1.47 -11.98
CA ILE A 204 10.96 0.68 -11.10
C ILE A 204 11.35 1.48 -9.85
N ARG A 205 11.75 2.74 -10.02
CA ARG A 205 12.12 3.60 -8.89
C ARG A 205 10.96 3.76 -7.91
N THR A 206 9.76 4.05 -8.43
CA THR A 206 8.59 4.28 -7.57
C THR A 206 8.22 3.01 -6.80
N TRP A 207 8.14 1.85 -7.46
CA TRP A 207 7.83 0.59 -6.79
C TRP A 207 8.92 0.14 -5.83
N SER A 208 10.20 0.40 -6.14
CA SER A 208 11.31 0.13 -5.23
C SER A 208 11.22 0.97 -3.95
N MET A 209 10.82 2.23 -4.05
CA MET A 209 10.54 3.09 -2.89
C MET A 209 9.36 2.55 -2.07
N THR A 210 8.27 2.13 -2.72
CA THR A 210 7.13 1.49 -2.06
C THR A 210 7.53 0.21 -1.31
N VAL A 211 8.42 -0.62 -1.88
CA VAL A 211 8.98 -1.78 -1.17
C VAL A 211 9.73 -1.34 0.08
N LEU A 212 10.63 -0.37 -0.01
CA LEU A 212 11.41 0.12 1.13
C LEU A 212 10.52 0.69 2.24
N GLU A 213 9.48 1.43 1.89
CA GLU A 213 8.50 1.96 2.85
C GLU A 213 7.75 0.84 3.58
N ASN A 214 7.26 -0.16 2.85
CA ASN A 214 6.52 -1.29 3.44
C ASN A 214 7.43 -2.22 4.26
N VAL A 215 8.69 -2.41 3.85
CA VAL A 215 9.70 -3.11 4.65
C VAL A 215 9.96 -2.37 5.96
N ASN A 216 10.17 -1.05 5.91
CA ASN A 216 10.36 -0.24 7.12
C ASN A 216 9.16 -0.35 8.08
N SER A 217 7.94 -0.41 7.53
CA SER A 217 6.72 -0.58 8.30
C SER A 217 6.61 -1.94 9.00
N LEU A 218 7.22 -2.97 8.42
CA LEU A 218 7.29 -4.33 8.98
C LEU A 218 8.42 -4.51 10.00
N VAL A 219 9.55 -3.84 9.79
CA VAL A 219 10.78 -4.01 10.59
C VAL A 219 10.72 -3.31 11.94
N GLY A 220 9.78 -2.38 12.17
CA GLY A 220 9.71 -1.66 13.45
C GLY A 220 10.32 -0.26 13.41
N ARG A 221 10.14 0.50 12.31
CA ARG A 221 10.65 1.87 12.25
C ARG A 221 10.00 2.73 13.34
N SER A 222 10.83 3.47 14.07
CA SER A 222 10.35 4.37 15.11
C SER A 222 9.48 5.49 14.54
N ALA A 223 8.47 5.89 15.30
CA ALA A 223 7.62 7.03 14.97
C ALA A 223 8.43 8.34 14.87
N ALA A 224 7.87 9.32 14.18
CA ALA A 224 8.49 10.63 14.05
C ALA A 224 8.69 11.29 15.44
N PRO A 225 9.78 12.04 15.67
CA PRO A 225 10.06 12.67 16.96
C PRO A 225 8.92 13.54 17.48
N GLU A 226 8.19 14.21 16.58
CA GLU A 226 7.03 15.04 16.91
C GLU A 226 5.89 14.20 17.49
N TYR A 227 5.70 13.00 16.96
CA TYR A 227 4.69 12.06 17.47
C TYR A 227 5.11 11.50 18.83
N LEU A 228 6.38 11.15 19.01
CA LEU A 228 6.92 10.72 20.30
C LEU A 228 6.74 11.81 21.37
N GLN A 229 7.04 13.07 21.06
CA GLN A 229 6.81 14.20 21.97
C GLN A 229 5.34 14.35 22.38
N LYS A 230 4.42 14.18 21.42
CA LYS A 230 2.97 14.21 21.70
C LYS A 230 2.56 13.08 22.65
N LEU A 231 3.09 11.87 22.46
CA LEU A 231 2.83 10.74 23.35
C LEU A 231 3.41 10.99 24.75
N THR A 232 4.66 11.46 24.84
CA THR A 232 5.29 11.82 26.12
C THR A 232 4.47 12.88 26.86
N TYR A 233 4.02 13.92 26.17
CA TYR A 233 3.18 14.97 26.76
C TYR A 233 1.83 14.41 27.26
N LEU A 234 1.21 13.50 26.50
CA LEU A 234 -0.04 12.86 26.90
C LEU A 234 0.14 12.01 28.16
N CYS A 235 1.24 11.25 28.24
CA CYS A 235 1.57 10.42 29.40
C CYS A 235 1.86 11.28 30.63
N TRP A 236 2.62 12.36 30.48
CA TRP A 236 2.99 13.26 31.58
C TRP A 236 1.76 13.92 32.22
N ASN A 237 0.81 14.33 31.39
CA ASN A 237 -0.41 15.01 31.84
C ASN A 237 -1.57 14.05 32.15
N HIS A 238 -1.33 12.73 32.13
CA HIS A 238 -2.38 11.75 32.36
C HIS A 238 -2.87 11.77 33.81
N HIS A 239 -1.96 11.74 34.78
CA HIS A 239 -2.29 11.68 36.19
C HIS A 239 -1.25 12.38 37.07
N LYS A 240 -1.70 13.04 38.15
CA LYS A 240 -0.83 13.80 39.06
C LYS A 240 0.19 12.94 39.81
N ALA A 241 -0.04 11.63 39.89
CA ALA A 241 0.85 10.69 40.56
C ALA A 241 2.04 10.25 39.69
N VAL A 242 2.01 10.53 38.38
CA VAL A 242 3.14 10.25 37.49
C VAL A 242 4.29 11.17 37.91
N ARG A 243 5.40 10.57 38.36
CA ARG A 243 6.58 11.31 38.81
C ARG A 243 7.58 11.53 37.69
N HIS A 244 7.83 10.49 36.91
CA HIS A 244 8.79 10.46 35.80
C HIS A 244 8.22 9.61 34.66
N ILE A 245 8.68 9.89 33.45
CA ILE A 245 8.51 9.02 32.29
C ILE A 245 9.90 8.51 31.97
N ASP A 246 10.11 7.21 32.08
CA ASP A 246 11.41 6.61 31.84
C ASP A 246 11.64 6.43 30.34
N THR A 247 10.72 5.72 29.69
CA THR A 247 10.82 5.38 28.28
C THR A 247 9.50 5.61 27.56
N VAL A 248 9.57 6.21 26.36
CA VAL A 248 8.46 6.24 25.39
C VAL A 248 8.99 5.76 24.06
N ARG A 249 8.49 4.62 23.61
CA ARG A 249 8.80 4.06 22.30
C ARG A 249 7.51 3.89 21.52
N ALA A 250 7.53 4.34 20.28
CA ALA A 250 6.50 4.03 19.32
C ALA A 250 7.18 3.54 18.06
N TYR A 251 6.78 2.37 17.56
CA TYR A 251 7.34 1.78 16.36
C TYR A 251 6.24 1.15 15.50
N THR A 252 6.42 1.21 14.19
CA THR A 252 5.46 0.66 13.22
C THR A 252 5.49 -0.85 13.26
N PHE A 253 4.33 -1.50 13.28
CA PHE A 253 4.28 -2.94 13.12
C PHE A 253 3.10 -3.37 12.26
N GLY A 254 3.29 -3.24 10.94
CA GLY A 254 2.18 -3.26 9.99
C GLY A 254 1.83 -1.85 9.57
N SER A 255 0.53 -1.51 9.54
CA SER A 255 0.04 -0.17 9.17
C SER A 255 -0.23 0.75 10.37
N HIS A 256 0.01 0.29 11.60
CA HIS A 256 -0.26 1.01 12.85
C HIS A 256 0.96 0.96 13.79
N TYR A 257 0.97 1.82 14.80
CA TYR A 257 1.99 1.87 15.83
C TYR A 257 1.69 0.93 17.00
N PHE A 258 2.75 0.30 17.48
CA PHE A 258 2.84 -0.25 18.82
C PHE A 258 3.55 0.76 19.70
N VAL A 259 2.98 1.03 20.87
CA VAL A 259 3.52 2.01 21.81
C VAL A 259 3.87 1.31 23.12
N GLU A 260 5.09 1.52 23.59
CA GLU A 260 5.59 1.06 24.87
C GLU A 260 5.92 2.29 25.70
N VAL A 261 5.33 2.39 26.89
CA VAL A 261 5.50 3.50 27.81
C VAL A 261 5.83 2.98 29.20
N ASP A 262 6.91 3.47 29.77
CA ASP A 262 7.30 3.17 31.14
C ASP A 262 7.10 4.43 31.99
N ILE A 263 6.15 4.38 32.93
CA ILE A 263 5.84 5.49 33.84
C ILE A 263 6.23 5.15 35.28
N VAL A 264 6.73 6.15 35.99
CA VAL A 264 7.19 5.99 37.37
C VAL A 264 6.15 6.52 38.35
N LEU A 265 5.67 5.65 39.23
CA LEU A 265 4.69 5.92 40.27
C LEU A 265 5.31 5.89 41.68
N PRO A 266 4.62 6.41 42.72
CA PRO A 266 5.12 6.35 44.08
C PRO A 266 5.28 4.89 44.58
N ALA A 267 6.44 4.54 45.13
CA ALA A 267 6.72 3.18 45.63
C ALA A 267 5.75 2.66 46.72
N GLY A 268 5.12 3.55 47.48
CA GLY A 268 4.12 3.20 48.50
C GLY A 268 2.69 3.10 47.97
N MET A 269 2.48 3.28 46.66
CA MET A 269 1.15 3.21 46.05
C MET A 269 0.63 1.76 46.04
N PRO A 270 -0.62 1.51 46.45
CA PRO A 270 -1.22 0.19 46.31
C PRO A 270 -1.22 -0.25 44.84
N LEU A 271 -0.90 -1.53 44.59
CA LEU A 271 -0.86 -2.09 43.23
C LEU A 271 -2.17 -1.85 42.46
N GLN A 272 -3.30 -1.90 43.15
CA GLN A 272 -4.61 -1.62 42.57
C GLN A 272 -4.68 -0.20 41.99
N GLU A 273 -4.28 0.82 42.76
CA GLU A 273 -4.29 2.21 42.28
C GLU A 273 -3.30 2.44 41.14
N ALA A 274 -2.12 1.81 41.23
CA ALA A 274 -1.14 1.87 40.16
C ALA A 274 -1.69 1.25 38.87
N HIS A 275 -2.30 0.07 38.98
CA HIS A 275 -2.93 -0.64 37.87
C HIS A 275 -4.04 0.19 37.21
N ASP A 276 -4.94 0.79 38.00
CA ASP A 276 -6.03 1.63 37.48
C ASP A 276 -5.49 2.86 36.71
N ILE A 277 -4.38 3.46 37.17
CA ILE A 277 -3.70 4.55 36.46
C ILE A 277 -3.08 4.05 35.15
N GLY A 278 -2.44 2.88 35.17
CA GLY A 278 -1.83 2.26 34.00
C GLY A 278 -2.84 1.84 32.94
N GLU A 279 -3.92 1.16 33.34
CA GLU A 279 -5.01 0.72 32.46
C GLU A 279 -5.69 1.92 31.81
N SER A 280 -6.03 2.97 32.58
CA SER A 280 -6.62 4.19 32.02
C SER A 280 -5.68 4.94 31.07
N LEU A 281 -4.35 4.86 31.28
CA LEU A 281 -3.38 5.42 30.33
C LEU A 281 -3.32 4.59 29.04
N GLN A 282 -3.33 3.26 29.19
CA GLN A 282 -3.33 2.34 28.06
C GLN A 282 -4.55 2.57 27.16
N GLU A 283 -5.75 2.62 27.75
CA GLU A 283 -7.00 2.92 27.02
C GLU A 283 -6.90 4.27 26.30
N LYS A 284 -6.37 5.30 26.96
CA LYS A 284 -6.21 6.64 26.38
C LYS A 284 -5.26 6.67 25.19
N LEU A 285 -4.20 5.86 25.22
CA LEU A 285 -3.27 5.70 24.10
C LEU A 285 -3.93 4.91 22.95
N GLU A 286 -4.60 3.80 23.26
CA GLU A 286 -5.28 2.95 22.25
C GLU A 286 -6.47 3.66 21.56
N LEU A 287 -6.97 4.77 22.13
CA LEU A 287 -7.95 5.63 21.47
C LEU A 287 -7.36 6.46 20.31
N LEU A 288 -6.04 6.61 20.23
CA LEU A 288 -5.40 7.29 19.10
C LEU A 288 -5.52 6.41 17.84
N PRO A 289 -6.00 6.94 16.71
CA PRO A 289 -6.33 6.13 15.53
C PRO A 289 -5.13 5.41 14.91
N GLU A 290 -3.93 5.93 15.16
CA GLU A 290 -2.66 5.42 14.63
C GLU A 290 -2.07 4.31 15.52
N ILE A 291 -2.58 4.13 16.74
CA ILE A 291 -2.09 3.13 17.71
C ILE A 291 -2.98 1.89 17.63
N GLU A 292 -2.36 0.74 17.39
CA GLU A 292 -3.06 -0.55 17.44
C GLU A 292 -3.06 -1.13 18.85
N ARG A 293 -1.95 -0.96 19.58
CA ARG A 293 -1.79 -1.45 20.94
C ARG A 293 -0.84 -0.56 21.72
N ALA A 294 -1.15 -0.31 22.98
CA ALA A 294 -0.23 0.29 23.92
C ALA A 294 0.13 -0.71 25.03
N PHE A 295 1.39 -0.69 25.45
CA PHE A 295 1.89 -1.38 26.62
C PHE A 295 2.37 -0.33 27.61
N VAL A 296 1.76 -0.32 28.80
CA VAL A 296 2.12 0.61 29.87
C VAL A 296 2.76 -0.19 30.99
N HIS A 297 4.07 0.00 31.19
CA HIS A 297 4.78 -0.53 32.33
C HIS A 297 4.77 0.50 33.47
N LEU A 298 4.60 0.01 34.70
CA LEU A 298 4.53 0.81 35.90
C LEU A 298 5.76 0.51 36.75
N ASP A 299 6.67 1.46 36.84
CA ASP A 299 7.88 1.37 37.64
C ASP A 299 7.77 2.22 38.91
N TYR A 300 8.58 1.90 39.92
CA TYR A 300 8.72 2.69 41.13
C TYR A 300 10.09 3.37 41.26
N GLU A 301 11.03 3.01 40.39
CA GLU A 301 12.40 3.53 40.32
C GLU A 301 12.74 3.89 38.86
N TYR A 302 13.69 4.82 38.68
CA TYR A 302 14.08 5.39 37.38
C TYR A 302 15.59 5.27 37.10
N SER A 303 16.32 4.54 37.95
CA SER A 303 17.77 4.36 37.83
C SER A 303 18.18 3.06 37.14
N HIS A 304 17.22 2.26 36.66
CA HIS A 304 17.51 1.03 35.95
C HIS A 304 18.18 1.35 34.60
N LYS A 305 19.19 0.58 34.22
CA LYS A 305 19.56 0.49 32.80
C LYS A 305 18.41 -0.22 32.09
N PRO A 306 17.98 0.22 30.89
CA PRO A 306 16.94 -0.48 30.16
C PRO A 306 17.34 -1.96 30.01
N GLU A 307 16.64 -2.87 30.70
CA GLU A 307 17.01 -4.30 30.74
C GLU A 307 17.00 -4.93 29.34
N HIS A 308 16.26 -4.32 28.40
CA HIS A 308 16.19 -4.72 26.99
C HIS A 308 17.28 -4.11 26.08
N ALA A 309 18.28 -3.40 26.62
CA ALA A 309 19.34 -2.77 25.83
C ALA A 309 20.24 -3.77 25.07
N GLN A 310 20.27 -5.05 25.46
CA GLN A 310 21.11 -6.06 24.80
C GLN A 310 20.62 -6.47 23.40
N ALA A 311 19.42 -6.06 22.97
CA ALA A 311 18.91 -6.39 21.63
C ALA A 311 19.44 -5.48 20.50
N HIS A 312 20.24 -4.47 20.82
CA HIS A 312 20.69 -3.44 19.86
C HIS A 312 22.21 -3.37 19.63
N SER A 313 22.97 -4.40 20.03
CA SER A 313 24.40 -4.53 19.69
C SER A 313 24.64 -5.30 18.41
#